data_AF-A0A2E1TK89-F1
#
_entry.id   AF-A0A2E1TK89-F1
#
_cell.length_a   1.000
_cell.length_b   1.000
_cell.length_c   1.000
_cell.angle_alpha   90.00
_cell.angle_beta   90.00
_cell.angle_gamma   90.00
#
_symmetry.space_group_name_H-M   'P 1'
#
loop_
_entity.id
_entity.type
_entity.pdbx_description
1 polymer ?
#
loop_
_entity_poly.entity_id
_entity_poly.type
_entity_poly.pdbx_seq_one_letter_code
_entity_poly.pdbx_strand_id
1 'polypeptide(L)'
;LGRVEGRTGPPVLGGSAAIIKYPVNEDPVIVFDVGVMYDVAQLLPLATDFIFFHECAHIRYDTSDEFYTNCRAVVDMYDAGHLDQKQFFLIEKYHHSMSRLPIKYGGAGFVFWEKTKRCLRKINHPLVSHDM
;
A
#
# COMPACT_ATOMS: atom_id res chain seq x y z
N LEU A 1 27.32 3.57 15.28
CA LEU A 1 26.21 4.51 15.01
C LEU A 1 26.41 5.09 13.61
N GLY A 2 25.93 4.40 12.58
CA GLY A 2 26.01 4.85 11.19
C GLY A 2 24.89 5.85 10.91
N ARG A 3 25.26 7.08 10.56
CA ARG A 3 24.35 8.14 10.13
C ARG A 3 23.83 7.74 8.75
N VAL A 4 22.53 7.50 8.61
CA VAL A 4 21.92 7.36 7.28
C VAL A 4 21.97 8.74 6.63
N GLU A 5 22.97 8.94 5.77
CA GLU A 5 23.02 10.04 4.81
C GLU A 5 21.92 9.83 3.76
N GLY A 6 20.67 10.10 4.13
CA GLY A 6 19.51 9.95 3.25
C GLY A 6 18.64 11.20 3.15
N ARG A 7 19.08 12.31 3.75
CA ARG A 7 18.22 13.48 3.96
C ARG A 7 18.54 14.62 2.99
N THR A 8 18.67 14.37 1.70
CA THR A 8 18.85 15.45 0.72
C THR A 8 18.25 15.10 -0.64
N GLY A 9 16.94 15.28 -0.79
CA GLY A 9 16.29 15.33 -2.10
C GLY A 9 14.77 15.39 -1.99
N PRO A 10 14.07 16.16 -2.84
CA PRO A 10 12.61 16.01 -3.01
C PRO A 10 12.28 14.58 -3.48
N PRO A 11 11.05 14.07 -3.23
CA PRO A 11 10.64 12.75 -3.71
C PRO A 11 10.95 12.59 -5.19
N VAL A 12 11.73 11.57 -5.53
CA VAL A 12 12.25 11.34 -6.87
C VAL A 12 11.17 10.71 -7.75
N LEU A 13 10.19 10.04 -7.14
CA LEU A 13 9.05 9.40 -7.82
C LEU A 13 7.78 10.27 -7.82
N GLY A 14 7.93 11.60 -7.86
CA GLY A 14 6.80 12.53 -7.93
C GLY A 14 5.88 12.47 -6.70
N GLY A 15 6.40 12.04 -5.56
CA GLY A 15 5.65 11.86 -4.30
C GLY A 15 5.04 10.47 -4.12
N SER A 16 5.23 9.54 -5.06
CA SER A 16 4.81 8.14 -4.90
C SER A 16 5.80 7.38 -4.02
N ALA A 17 5.32 6.44 -3.19
CA ALA A 17 6.18 5.61 -2.36
C ALA A 17 6.94 4.55 -3.18
N ALA A 18 6.32 4.05 -4.25
CA ALA A 18 6.91 3.10 -5.17
C ALA A 18 6.31 3.25 -6.58
N ILE A 19 6.98 2.66 -7.56
CA ILE A 19 6.49 2.43 -8.92
C ILE A 19 6.94 1.04 -9.40
N ILE A 20 6.29 0.53 -10.44
CA ILE A 20 6.74 -0.68 -11.14
C ILE A 20 7.37 -0.29 -12.48
N LYS A 21 8.52 -0.88 -12.78
CA LYS A 21 9.15 -0.85 -14.10
C LYS A 21 8.98 -2.20 -14.78
N TYR A 22 8.63 -2.17 -16.06
CA TYR A 22 8.51 -3.35 -16.92
C TYR A 22 9.64 -3.35 -17.96
N PRO A 23 10.86 -3.78 -17.58
CA PRO A 23 11.97 -3.91 -18.52
C PRO A 23 11.66 -4.95 -19.62
N VAL A 24 12.25 -4.75 -20.80
CA VAL A 24 12.02 -5.63 -21.96
C VAL A 24 12.72 -6.97 -21.73
N ASN A 25 11.97 -8.07 -21.82
CA ASN A 25 12.47 -9.45 -21.64
C ASN A 25 13.03 -9.75 -20.23
N GLU A 26 12.61 -8.99 -19.22
CA GLU A 26 13.05 -9.14 -17.83
C GLU A 26 11.83 -9.12 -16.90
N ASP A 27 12.01 -9.58 -15.67
CA ASP A 27 10.96 -9.56 -14.66
C ASP A 27 10.60 -8.11 -14.25
N PRO A 28 9.33 -7.83 -13.90
CA PRO A 28 8.93 -6.53 -13.38
C PRO A 28 9.70 -6.18 -12.10
N VAL A 29 10.16 -4.93 -12.00
CA VAL A 29 10.94 -4.43 -10.86
C VAL A 29 10.14 -3.38 -10.11
N ILE A 30 9.98 -3.58 -8.81
CA ILE A 30 9.44 -2.55 -7.91
C ILE A 30 10.57 -1.60 -7.52
N VAL A 31 10.37 -0.31 -7.75
CA VAL A 31 11.31 0.76 -7.38
C VAL A 31 10.70 1.58 -6.27
N PHE A 32 11.36 1.61 -5.11
CA PHE A 32 10.93 2.34 -3.93
C PHE A 32 11.62 3.70 -3.82
N ASP A 33 10.87 4.74 -3.47
CA ASP A 33 11.44 6.02 -3.08
C ASP A 33 11.98 5.92 -1.64
N VAL A 34 13.29 5.96 -1.49
CA VAL A 34 13.96 5.76 -0.19
C VAL A 34 13.50 6.81 0.85
N GLY A 35 13.29 8.05 0.44
CA GLY A 35 12.86 9.12 1.35
C GLY A 35 11.43 8.90 1.84
N VAL A 36 10.51 8.65 0.91
CA VAL A 36 9.10 8.37 1.25
C VAL A 36 9.00 7.11 2.11
N MET A 37 9.69 6.02 1.74
CA MET A 37 9.66 4.77 2.49
C MET A 37 10.26 4.92 3.89
N TYR A 38 11.29 5.75 4.07
CA TYR A 38 11.81 6.08 5.40
C TYR A 38 10.75 6.76 6.27
N ASP A 39 10.09 7.80 5.74
CA ASP A 39 9.05 8.52 6.47
C ASP A 39 7.85 7.62 6.80
N VAL A 40 7.43 6.77 5.86
CA VAL A 40 6.40 5.74 6.08
C VAL A 40 6.82 4.79 7.22
N ALA A 41 8.05 4.29 7.20
CA ALA A 41 8.56 3.39 8.23
C ALA A 41 8.59 4.02 9.63
N GLN A 42 8.83 5.33 9.73
CA GLN A 42 8.78 6.04 11.01
C GLN A 42 7.34 6.19 11.55
N LEU A 43 6.35 6.32 10.66
CA LEU A 43 4.94 6.47 11.04
C LEU A 43 4.28 5.13 11.36
N LEU A 44 4.46 4.14 10.49
CA LEU A 44 3.91 2.81 10.64
C LEU A 44 4.78 1.81 9.86
N PRO A 45 5.68 1.06 10.51
CA PRO A 45 6.50 0.04 9.84
C PRO A 45 5.67 -0.96 9.02
N LEU A 46 4.50 -1.38 9.53
CA LEU A 46 3.58 -2.26 8.81
C LEU A 46 3.14 -1.71 7.43
N ALA A 47 3.12 -0.39 7.26
CA ALA A 47 2.75 0.22 5.98
C ALA A 47 3.83 0.01 4.90
N THR A 48 5.11 -0.21 5.25
CA THR A 48 6.12 -0.51 4.24
C THR A 48 5.87 -1.87 3.60
N ASP A 49 5.51 -2.87 4.41
CA ASP A 49 5.12 -4.19 3.92
C ASP A 49 3.85 -4.09 3.08
N PHE A 50 2.86 -3.31 3.55
CA PHE A 50 1.61 -3.13 2.81
C PHE A 50 1.83 -2.47 1.44
N ILE A 51 2.74 -1.49 1.32
CA ILE A 51 3.12 -0.90 0.03
C ILE A 51 3.76 -1.96 -0.88
N PHE A 52 4.63 -2.81 -0.36
CA PHE A 52 5.20 -3.91 -1.15
C PHE A 52 4.10 -4.84 -1.69
N PHE A 53 3.16 -5.28 -0.85
CA PHE A 53 2.04 -6.11 -1.29
C PHE A 53 1.14 -5.40 -2.30
N HIS A 54 0.96 -4.08 -2.17
CA HIS A 54 0.24 -3.25 -3.14
C HIS A 54 0.92 -3.27 -4.51
N GLU A 55 2.22 -3.01 -4.59
CA GLU A 55 2.94 -3.04 -5.87
C GLU A 55 2.97 -4.46 -6.46
N CYS A 56 3.10 -5.51 -5.63
CA CYS A 56 2.97 -6.88 -6.10
C CYS A 56 1.59 -7.19 -6.68
N ALA A 57 0.51 -6.62 -6.13
CA ALA A 57 -0.83 -6.84 -6.63
C ALA A 57 -1.04 -6.21 -8.02
N HIS A 58 -0.44 -5.05 -8.31
CA HIS A 58 -0.45 -4.49 -9.67
C HIS A 58 0.12 -5.49 -10.70
N ILE A 59 1.24 -6.13 -10.36
CA ILE A 59 1.91 -7.11 -11.22
C ILE A 59 1.08 -8.40 -11.34
N ARG A 60 0.67 -8.97 -10.20
CA ARG A 60 0.02 -10.28 -10.12
C ARG A 60 -1.35 -10.31 -10.79
N TYR A 61 -2.11 -9.22 -10.69
CA TYR A 61 -3.47 -9.12 -11.22
C TYR A 61 -3.56 -8.31 -12.52
N ASP A 62 -2.42 -7.93 -13.09
CA ASP A 62 -2.31 -7.17 -14.34
C ASP A 62 -3.32 -6.02 -14.43
N THR A 63 -3.25 -5.10 -13.46
CA THR A 63 -4.24 -4.04 -13.31
C THR A 63 -3.60 -2.74 -12.86
N SER A 64 -4.14 -1.62 -13.34
CA SER A 64 -3.78 -0.27 -12.91
C SER A 64 -4.83 0.35 -11.99
N ASP A 65 -5.88 -0.39 -11.61
CA ASP A 65 -6.91 0.10 -10.69
C ASP A 65 -6.40 0.07 -9.24
N GLU A 66 -5.97 1.24 -8.77
CA GLU A 66 -5.48 1.48 -7.40
C GLU A 66 -6.41 0.91 -6.32
N PHE A 67 -7.75 0.97 -6.49
CA PHE A 67 -8.69 0.45 -5.49
C PHE A 67 -8.73 -1.08 -5.49
N TYR A 68 -8.69 -1.68 -6.67
CA TYR A 68 -8.66 -3.13 -6.81
C TYR A 68 -7.32 -3.69 -6.33
N THR A 69 -6.21 -3.07 -6.71
CA THR A 69 -4.86 -3.40 -6.23
C THR A 69 -4.79 -3.34 -4.72
N ASN A 70 -5.26 -2.25 -4.08
CA ASN A 70 -5.20 -2.12 -2.63
C ASN A 70 -6.05 -3.18 -1.89
N CYS A 71 -7.19 -3.55 -2.48
CA CYS A 71 -8.01 -4.67 -1.99
C CYS A 71 -7.27 -6.00 -2.07
N ARG A 72 -6.63 -6.29 -3.21
CA ARG A 72 -5.84 -7.51 -3.39
C ARG A 72 -4.60 -7.53 -2.50
N ALA A 73 -3.98 -6.38 -2.23
CA ALA A 73 -2.87 -6.28 -1.28
C ALA A 73 -3.27 -6.74 0.12
N VAL A 74 -4.47 -6.37 0.60
CA VAL A 74 -4.99 -6.85 1.89
C VAL A 74 -5.16 -8.36 1.88
N VAL A 75 -5.77 -8.91 0.84
CA VAL A 75 -5.99 -10.37 0.71
C VAL A 75 -4.65 -11.10 0.72
N ASP A 76 -3.74 -10.69 -0.15
CA ASP A 76 -2.46 -11.37 -0.35
C ASP A 76 -1.55 -11.26 0.88
N MET A 77 -1.59 -10.13 1.60
CA MET A 77 -0.84 -9.95 2.84
C MET A 77 -1.43 -10.75 4.00
N TYR A 78 -2.76 -10.90 4.05
CA TYR A 78 -3.46 -11.76 5.01
C TYR A 78 -3.14 -13.24 4.76
N ASP A 79 -3.26 -13.69 3.51
CA ASP A 79 -2.99 -15.08 3.12
C ASP A 79 -1.52 -15.47 3.35
N ALA A 80 -0.60 -14.51 3.26
CA ALA A 80 0.81 -14.71 3.58
C ALA A 80 1.12 -14.70 5.09
N GLY A 81 0.14 -14.45 5.96
CA GLY A 81 0.30 -14.42 7.42
C GLY A 81 0.94 -13.14 7.96
N HIS A 82 1.02 -12.07 7.17
CA HIS A 82 1.59 -10.78 7.56
C HIS A 82 0.53 -9.75 8.01
N LEU A 83 -0.76 -10.08 7.86
CA LEU A 83 -1.87 -9.22 8.22
C LEU A 83 -2.94 -9.99 9.01
N ASP A 84 -3.30 -9.46 10.17
CA ASP A 84 -4.41 -9.89 11.02
C ASP A 84 -5.39 -8.72 11.28
N GLN A 85 -6.42 -8.94 12.10
CA GLN A 85 -7.42 -7.91 12.41
C GLN A 85 -6.81 -6.65 13.06
N LYS A 86 -5.83 -6.82 13.95
CA LYS A 86 -5.19 -5.71 14.66
C LYS A 86 -4.37 -4.87 13.70
N GLN A 87 -3.57 -5.53 12.87
CA GLN A 87 -2.73 -4.91 11.84
C GLN A 87 -3.59 -4.22 10.79
N PHE A 88 -4.69 -4.84 10.35
CA PHE A 88 -5.66 -4.24 9.42
C PHE A 88 -6.21 -2.91 9.95
N PHE A 89 -6.57 -2.85 11.24
CA PHE A 89 -7.04 -1.61 11.87
C PHE A 89 -5.94 -0.53 12.00
N LEU A 90 -4.68 -0.92 12.13
CA LEU A 90 -3.57 0.05 12.12
C LEU A 90 -3.38 0.66 10.73
N ILE A 91 -3.46 -0.15 9.68
CA ILE A 91 -3.39 0.34 8.29
C ILE A 91 -4.59 1.24 7.98
N GLU A 92 -5.78 0.92 8.48
CA GLU A 92 -6.96 1.79 8.40
C GLU A 92 -6.71 3.17 9.01
N LYS A 93 -6.24 3.21 10.25
CA LYS A 93 -5.90 4.46 10.94
C LYS A 93 -4.86 5.27 10.18
N TYR A 94 -3.86 4.61 9.63
CA TYR A 94 -2.84 5.24 8.81
C TYR A 94 -3.46 5.92 7.58
N HIS A 95 -4.30 5.22 6.82
CA HIS A 95 -5.00 5.83 5.69
C HIS A 95 -5.94 6.97 6.09
N HIS A 96 -6.61 6.87 7.24
CA HIS A 96 -7.46 7.95 7.75
C HIS A 96 -6.67 9.21 8.11
N SER A 97 -5.38 9.08 8.44
CA SER A 97 -4.49 10.23 8.67
C SER A 97 -4.05 10.94 7.38
N MET A 98 -4.21 10.29 6.20
CA MET A 98 -3.83 10.87 4.92
C MET A 98 -4.92 11.81 4.40
N SER A 99 -4.67 13.11 4.50
CA SER A 99 -5.63 14.16 4.12
C SER A 99 -5.87 14.20 2.60
N ARG A 100 -4.98 14.83 1.84
CA ARG A 100 -5.15 14.99 0.38
C ARG A 100 -4.33 13.94 -0.35
N LEU A 101 -5.00 13.17 -1.19
CA LEU A 101 -4.37 12.24 -2.14
C LEU A 101 -4.73 12.62 -3.58
N PRO A 102 -3.93 12.22 -4.57
CA PRO A 102 -4.31 12.32 -5.98
C PRO A 102 -5.68 11.70 -6.29
N ILE A 103 -6.35 12.21 -7.34
CA ILE A 103 -7.70 11.77 -7.75
C ILE A 103 -7.80 10.27 -8.02
N LYS A 104 -6.72 9.64 -8.52
CA LYS A 104 -6.68 8.19 -8.75
C LYS A 104 -6.91 7.35 -7.48
N TYR A 105 -6.64 7.93 -6.30
CA TYR A 105 -6.92 7.34 -4.99
C TYR A 105 -8.27 7.76 -4.39
N GLY A 106 -9.09 8.55 -5.11
CA GLY A 106 -10.36 9.07 -4.61
C GLY A 106 -10.26 10.38 -3.82
N GLY A 107 -9.10 11.06 -3.84
CA GLY A 107 -8.92 12.41 -3.30
C GLY A 107 -8.52 12.49 -1.82
N ALA A 108 -8.74 11.43 -1.04
CA ALA A 108 -8.39 11.36 0.38
C ALA A 108 -8.18 9.91 0.83
N GLY A 109 -7.35 9.70 1.85
CA GLY A 109 -7.00 8.34 2.30
C GLY A 109 -8.18 7.57 2.89
N PHE A 110 -9.07 8.24 3.63
CA PHE A 110 -10.29 7.58 4.12
C PHE A 110 -11.19 7.07 2.98
N VAL A 111 -11.27 7.80 1.86
CA VAL A 111 -12.05 7.36 0.68
C VAL A 111 -11.40 6.14 0.05
N PHE A 112 -10.07 6.17 -0.08
CA PHE A 112 -9.30 5.04 -0.60
C PHE A 112 -9.52 3.78 0.23
N TRP A 113 -9.48 3.92 1.55
CA TRP A 113 -9.68 2.81 2.47
C TRP A 113 -11.12 2.29 2.50
N GLU A 114 -12.13 3.17 2.47
CA GLU A 114 -13.54 2.73 2.41
C GLU A 114 -13.85 1.94 1.12
N LYS A 115 -13.27 2.35 -0.01
CA LYS A 115 -13.39 1.60 -1.26
C LYS A 115 -12.68 0.24 -1.19
N THR A 116 -11.54 0.18 -0.52
CA THR A 116 -10.83 -1.07 -0.21
C THR A 116 -11.72 -2.01 0.61
N LYS A 117 -12.29 -1.53 1.73
CA LYS A 117 -13.22 -2.32 2.56
C LYS A 117 -14.45 -2.75 1.78
N ARG A 118 -15.00 -1.91 0.90
CA ARG A 118 -16.14 -2.29 0.04
C ARG A 118 -15.77 -3.44 -0.90
N CYS A 119 -14.56 -3.46 -1.46
CA CYS A 119 -14.08 -4.58 -2.25
C CYS A 119 -13.95 -5.85 -1.40
N LEU A 120 -13.34 -5.77 -0.22
CA LEU A 120 -13.20 -6.90 0.70
C LEU A 120 -14.56 -7.49 1.12
N ARG A 121 -15.58 -6.66 1.33
CA ARG A 121 -16.94 -7.12 1.66
C ARG A 121 -17.58 -7.89 0.50
N LYS A 122 -17.31 -7.52 -0.76
CA LYS A 122 -17.84 -8.25 -1.92
C LYS A 122 -17.31 -9.68 -2.03
N ILE A 123 -16.13 -9.93 -1.48
CA ILE A 123 -15.49 -11.25 -1.46
C ILE A 123 -15.62 -11.94 -0.09
N ASN A 124 -16.44 -11.38 0.83
CA ASN A 124 -16.63 -11.89 2.19
C ASN A 124 -15.30 -12.14 2.93
N HIS A 125 -14.34 -11.23 2.80
CA HIS A 125 -13.03 -11.41 3.44
C HIS A 125 -13.14 -11.38 4.98
N PRO A 126 -12.44 -12.27 5.71
CA PRO A 126 -12.52 -12.37 7.18
C PRO A 126 -12.31 -11.05 7.93
N LEU A 127 -11.41 -10.20 7.41
CA LEU A 127 -11.07 -8.92 8.05
C LEU A 127 -12.20 -7.88 8.09
N VAL A 128 -13.27 -8.09 7.30
CA VAL A 128 -14.43 -7.18 7.22
C VAL A 128 -15.77 -7.87 7.42
N SER A 129 -15.80 -9.20 7.58
CA SER A 129 -16.99 -9.93 7.99
C SER A 129 -17.23 -9.74 9.48
N HIS A 130 -18.50 -9.56 9.86
CA HIS A 130 -18.92 -9.37 11.25
C HIS A 130 -19.01 -10.66 12.07
N ASP A 131 -18.60 -11.79 11.49
CA ASP A 131 -18.62 -13.10 12.13
C ASP A 131 -17.21 -13.47 12.65
N MET A 132 -16.83 -12.88 13.79
CA MET A 132 -15.78 -13.43 14.67
C MET A 132 -16.30 -13.49 16.09
#